data_AF-A0A2N1SXG4-F1
#
_entry.id   AF-A0A2N1SXG4-F1
#
_cell.length_a   1.000
_cell.length_b   1.000
_cell.length_c   1.000
_cell.angle_alpha   90.00
_cell.angle_beta   90.00
_cell.angle_gamma   90.00
#
_symmetry.space_group_name_H-M   'P 1'
#
loop_
_entity.id
_entity.type
_entity.pdbx_description
1 polymer ?
#
loop_
_entity_poly.entity_id
_entity_poly.type
_entity_poly.pdbx_seq_one_letter_code
_entity_poly.pdbx_strand_id
1 'polypeptide(L)'
;MKKRLIIGLVCGAAALLTVILGVYLGMGFLNNNNLTCSSNNKANGVNITQNYLIKFENNIINNITIDKKYIYEDQNRFDKFSSIAAKGNDANMAALQNDYVKFSSSTKNKTYTTSLKVDAKNASKESLAKLGIDKNLNVIRENLIEQGLSCN
;
A
#
# COMPACT_ATOMS: atom_id res chain seq x y z
N MET A 1 1.67 34.20 3.14
CA MET A 1 1.64 33.25 2.00
C MET A 1 1.20 31.88 2.52
N LYS A 2 -0.04 31.46 2.22
CA LYS A 2 -0.60 30.17 2.66
C LYS A 2 -0.24 29.09 1.65
N LYS A 3 0.58 28.09 2.05
CA LYS A 3 0.84 26.90 1.23
C LYS A 3 -0.42 26.03 1.24
N ARG A 4 -1.06 25.92 0.08
CA ARG A 4 -2.14 24.96 -0.18
C ARG A 4 -1.49 23.59 -0.38
N LEU A 5 -1.65 22.70 0.59
CA LEU A 5 -1.34 21.28 0.45
C LEU A 5 -2.42 20.68 -0.46
N ILE A 6 -2.00 20.19 -1.62
CA ILE A 6 -2.88 19.63 -2.63
C ILE A 6 -3.49 18.34 -2.08
N ILE A 7 -4.81 18.32 -2.11
CA ILE A 7 -5.72 17.26 -1.73
C ILE A 7 -5.51 16.09 -2.72
N GLY A 8 -4.78 15.06 -2.29
CA GLY A 8 -4.74 13.75 -2.91
C GLY A 8 -5.75 12.84 -2.24
N LEU A 9 -7.02 12.93 -2.66
CA LEU A 9 -8.09 11.96 -2.44
C LEU A 9 -8.28 11.45 -1.00
N VAL A 10 -8.94 12.27 -0.18
CA VAL A 10 -9.73 11.79 0.97
C VAL A 10 -10.95 11.06 0.42
N CYS A 11 -11.09 9.76 0.72
CA CYS A 11 -12.40 9.14 0.92
C CYS A 11 -12.26 7.85 1.74
N GLY A 12 -12.49 7.97 3.05
CA GLY A 12 -12.99 6.87 3.88
C GLY A 12 -12.06 6.32 4.95
N ALA A 13 -11.86 7.08 6.04
CA ALA A 13 -11.99 6.61 7.44
C ALA A 13 -11.39 7.63 8.41
N ALA A 14 -12.12 8.71 8.67
CA ALA A 14 -12.02 9.35 9.98
C ALA A 14 -12.95 8.57 10.93
N ALA A 15 -12.41 8.24 12.11
CA ALA A 15 -13.09 7.68 13.27
C ALA A 15 -13.62 6.23 13.18
N LEU A 16 -12.77 5.28 13.59
CA LEU A 16 -13.17 4.20 14.50
C LEU A 16 -11.98 3.88 15.39
N LEU A 17 -11.94 4.56 16.55
CA LEU A 17 -11.22 4.11 17.73
C LEU A 17 -11.78 2.74 18.17
N THR A 18 -10.91 1.93 18.78
CA THR A 18 -11.14 0.61 19.42
C THR A 18 -11.16 -0.57 18.43
N VAL A 19 -10.37 -1.64 18.56
CA VAL A 19 -9.81 -2.33 19.73
C VAL A 19 -8.41 -2.87 19.40
N ILE A 20 -7.44 -2.58 20.27
CA ILE A 20 -6.18 -3.33 20.39
C ILE A 20 -6.54 -4.71 20.94
N LEU A 21 -6.23 -5.79 20.21
CA LEU A 21 -6.04 -7.10 20.81
C LEU A 21 -4.97 -7.83 20.02
N GLY A 22 -3.86 -8.04 20.71
CA GLY A 22 -2.62 -8.52 20.14
C GLY A 22 -2.65 -10.00 19.82
N VAL A 23 -1.80 -10.37 18.88
CA VAL A 23 -1.00 -11.58 18.97
C VAL A 23 0.41 -11.19 18.55
N TYR A 24 1.22 -10.82 19.55
CA TYR A 24 2.63 -11.18 19.51
C TYR A 24 2.67 -12.70 19.35
N LEU A 25 3.31 -13.20 18.30
CA LEU A 25 4.10 -14.44 18.28
C LEU A 25 4.60 -14.64 16.85
N GLY A 26 5.89 -14.38 16.65
CA GLY A 26 6.55 -14.51 15.37
C GLY A 26 8.04 -14.20 15.42
N MET A 27 8.73 -14.59 16.50
CA MET A 27 10.18 -14.86 16.40
C MET A 27 10.35 -15.97 15.35
N GLY A 28 10.60 -15.58 14.11
CA GLY A 28 10.76 -16.48 12.98
C GLY A 28 11.80 -15.91 12.05
N PHE A 29 13.06 -16.24 12.32
CA PHE A 29 14.19 -16.23 11.39
C PHE A 29 14.24 -15.08 10.38
N LEU A 30 15.09 -14.10 10.69
CA LEU A 30 15.68 -13.16 9.75
C LEU A 30 16.27 -13.90 8.53
N ASN A 31 15.46 -14.15 7.50
CA ASN A 31 15.96 -14.23 6.13
C ASN A 31 16.29 -12.80 5.72
N ASN A 32 17.51 -12.40 6.11
CA ASN A 32 18.03 -11.07 6.47
C ASN A 32 17.92 -9.90 5.45
N ASN A 33 17.16 -10.02 4.38
CA ASN A 33 17.08 -9.01 3.32
C ASN A 33 15.64 -8.63 2.91
N ASN A 34 14.63 -9.06 3.68
CA ASN A 34 13.22 -8.76 3.38
C ASN A 34 12.49 -8.25 4.62
N LEU A 35 11.66 -7.24 4.44
CA LEU A 35 10.66 -6.77 5.41
C LEU A 35 9.29 -7.08 4.82
N THR A 36 8.49 -7.87 5.53
CA THR A 36 7.14 -8.22 5.11
C THR A 36 6.14 -7.61 6.07
N CYS A 37 5.31 -6.69 5.56
CA CYS A 37 4.24 -6.09 6.34
C CYS A 37 2.88 -6.48 5.77
N SER A 38 1.95 -6.90 6.62
CA SER A 38 0.62 -7.28 6.18
C SER A 38 -0.48 -6.82 7.14
N SER A 39 -1.66 -6.60 6.60
CA SER A 39 -2.89 -6.41 7.37
C SER A 39 -4.05 -7.11 6.69
N ASN A 40 -5.03 -7.51 7.50
CA ASN A 40 -6.30 -8.02 7.04
C ASN A 40 -7.38 -7.46 7.94
N ASN A 41 -8.10 -6.45 7.45
CA ASN A 41 -9.03 -5.66 8.24
C ASN A 41 -10.40 -5.63 7.58
N LYS A 42 -11.46 -5.70 8.38
CA LYS A 42 -12.83 -5.50 7.91
C LYS A 42 -13.36 -4.17 8.45
N ALA A 43 -13.70 -3.26 7.56
CA ALA A 43 -14.25 -1.96 7.92
C ALA A 43 -15.43 -1.63 7.00
N ASN A 44 -16.54 -1.20 7.59
CA ASN A 44 -17.74 -0.76 6.86
C ASN A 44 -18.13 -1.73 5.73
N GLY A 45 -18.23 -3.05 5.97
CA GLY A 45 -18.62 -4.02 4.93
C GLY A 45 -17.64 -4.19 3.76
N VAL A 46 -16.37 -3.83 3.97
CA VAL A 46 -15.26 -4.09 3.03
C VAL A 46 -14.19 -4.87 3.78
N ASN A 47 -13.76 -5.99 3.20
CA ASN A 47 -12.58 -6.71 3.65
C ASN A 47 -11.35 -6.20 2.87
N ILE A 48 -10.35 -5.73 3.60
CA ILE A 48 -9.15 -5.09 3.07
C ILE A 48 -7.95 -5.93 3.46
N THR A 49 -7.27 -6.51 2.48
CA THR A 49 -6.00 -7.18 2.67
C THR A 49 -4.91 -6.34 2.03
N GLN A 50 -3.82 -6.10 2.75
CA GLN A 50 -2.66 -5.37 2.26
C GLN A 50 -1.41 -6.18 2.57
N ASN A 51 -0.54 -6.34 1.57
CA ASN A 51 0.73 -7.03 1.71
C ASN A 51 1.83 -6.16 1.09
N TYR A 52 2.89 -5.96 1.86
CA TYR A 52 4.08 -5.22 1.47
C TYR A 52 5.26 -6.17 1.61
N LEU A 53 6.02 -6.33 0.54
CA LEU A 53 7.30 -7.03 0.54
C LEU A 53 8.37 -6.04 0.10
N ILE A 54 9.28 -5.72 1.01
CA ILE A 54 10.37 -4.78 0.78
C ILE A 54 11.67 -5.57 0.87
N LYS A 55 12.33 -5.74 -0.27
CA LYS A 55 13.66 -6.36 -0.33
C LYS A 55 14.71 -5.28 -0.19
N PHE A 56 15.73 -5.53 0.61
CA PHE A 56 16.81 -4.60 0.90
C PHE A 56 18.17 -5.30 0.97
N GLU A 57 19.23 -4.55 0.77
CA GLU A 57 20.62 -4.99 0.91
C GLU A 57 21.40 -3.84 1.56
N ASN A 58 22.13 -4.12 2.64
CA ASN A 58 22.85 -3.09 3.41
C ASN A 58 21.97 -1.89 3.81
N ASN A 59 20.72 -2.14 4.22
CA ASN A 59 19.69 -1.14 4.53
C ASN A 59 19.23 -0.24 3.35
N ILE A 60 19.64 -0.56 2.12
CA ILE A 60 19.18 0.10 0.90
C ILE A 60 18.09 -0.75 0.27
N ILE A 61 16.97 -0.12 -0.10
CA ILE A 61 15.83 -0.79 -0.70
C ILE A 61 16.15 -1.16 -2.13
N ASN A 62 16.04 -2.45 -2.45
CA ASN A 62 16.28 -3.00 -3.78
C ASN A 62 14.97 -3.15 -4.55
N ASN A 63 13.94 -3.69 -3.92
CA ASN A 63 12.66 -3.97 -4.58
C ASN A 63 11.51 -3.78 -3.60
N ILE A 64 10.40 -3.22 -4.08
CA ILE A 64 9.15 -3.18 -3.34
C ILE A 64 8.05 -3.83 -4.16
N THR A 65 7.29 -4.71 -3.52
CA THR A 65 6.01 -5.20 -4.01
C THR A 65 4.92 -4.82 -3.01
N ILE A 66 3.85 -4.19 -3.50
CA ILE A 66 2.68 -3.81 -2.70
C ILE A 66 1.45 -4.41 -3.38
N ASP A 67 0.81 -5.34 -2.71
CA ASP A 67 -0.43 -5.94 -3.15
C ASP A 67 -1.57 -5.53 -2.21
N LYS A 68 -2.67 -5.07 -2.78
CA LYS A 68 -3.88 -4.72 -2.02
C LYS A 68 -5.09 -5.38 -2.63
N LYS A 69 -6.02 -5.78 -1.78
CA LYS A 69 -7.28 -6.42 -2.15
C LYS A 69 -8.41 -5.85 -1.32
N TYR A 70 -9.46 -5.40 -1.99
CA TYR A 70 -10.65 -4.83 -1.40
C TYR A 70 -11.85 -5.66 -1.86
N ILE A 71 -12.49 -6.38 -0.93
CA ILE A 71 -13.66 -7.21 -1.20
C ILE A 71 -14.88 -6.55 -0.58
N TYR A 72 -15.82 -6.14 -1.42
CA TYR A 72 -17.03 -5.46 -0.98
C TYR A 72 -18.17 -6.46 -0.80
N GLU A 73 -18.92 -6.31 0.30
CA GLU A 73 -20.13 -7.10 0.53
C GLU A 73 -21.25 -6.69 -0.42
N ASP A 74 -21.38 -5.38 -0.68
CA ASP A 74 -22.42 -4.76 -1.49
C ASP A 74 -21.94 -4.33 -2.90
N GLN A 75 -22.73 -4.64 -3.93
CA GLN A 75 -22.41 -4.35 -5.34
C GLN A 75 -22.47 -2.85 -5.64
N ASN A 76 -23.48 -2.13 -5.14
CA ASN A 76 -23.63 -0.70 -5.42
C ASN A 76 -22.46 0.13 -4.88
N ARG A 77 -21.95 -0.23 -3.70
CA ARG A 77 -20.75 0.37 -3.11
C ARG A 77 -19.49 0.03 -3.88
N PHE A 78 -19.38 -1.21 -4.37
CA PHE A 78 -18.28 -1.62 -5.25
C PHE A 78 -18.27 -0.82 -6.55
N ASP A 79 -19.42 -0.65 -7.21
CA ASP A 79 -19.52 0.07 -8.49
C ASP A 79 -19.14 1.54 -8.32
N LYS A 80 -19.61 2.19 -7.25
CA LYS A 80 -19.19 3.56 -6.89
C LYS A 80 -17.68 3.64 -6.68
N PHE A 81 -17.12 2.75 -5.87
CA PHE A 81 -15.68 2.75 -5.59
C PHE A 81 -14.84 2.47 -6.83
N SER A 82 -15.14 1.41 -7.58
CA SER A 82 -14.37 1.00 -8.76
C SER A 82 -14.36 2.09 -9.84
N SER A 83 -15.46 2.82 -10.02
CA SER A 83 -15.51 3.97 -10.93
C SER A 83 -14.58 5.11 -10.53
N ILE A 84 -14.42 5.36 -9.21
CA ILE A 84 -13.50 6.38 -8.66
C ILE A 84 -12.06 5.88 -8.73
N ALA A 85 -11.82 4.62 -8.36
CA ALA A 85 -10.50 4.00 -8.37
C ALA A 85 -9.89 4.00 -9.79
N ALA A 86 -10.69 3.62 -10.79
CA ALA A 86 -10.28 3.61 -12.20
C ALA A 86 -9.92 5.01 -12.72
N LYS A 87 -10.68 6.04 -12.34
CA LYS A 87 -10.47 7.42 -12.83
C LYS A 87 -9.37 8.18 -12.09
N GLY A 88 -9.15 7.86 -10.81
CA GLY A 88 -8.20 8.56 -9.96
C GLY A 88 -6.92 7.75 -9.75
N ASN A 89 -7.01 6.72 -8.91
CA ASN A 89 -5.86 5.97 -8.44
C ASN A 89 -5.15 5.24 -9.60
N ASP A 90 -5.89 4.53 -10.44
CA ASP A 90 -5.30 3.77 -11.55
C ASP A 90 -4.67 4.69 -12.59
N ALA A 91 -5.33 5.80 -12.93
CA ALA A 91 -4.81 6.78 -13.87
C ALA A 91 -3.52 7.46 -13.36
N ASN A 92 -3.50 7.84 -12.08
CA ASN A 92 -2.31 8.42 -11.46
C ASN A 92 -1.16 7.41 -11.41
N MET A 93 -1.43 6.17 -11.05
CA MET A 93 -0.41 5.13 -11.01
C MET A 93 0.08 4.75 -12.41
N ALA A 94 -0.81 4.72 -13.40
CA ALA A 94 -0.44 4.53 -14.81
C ALA A 94 0.52 5.61 -15.31
N ALA A 95 0.31 6.88 -14.93
CA ALA A 95 1.19 7.98 -15.29
C ALA A 95 2.60 7.89 -14.66
N LEU A 96 2.75 7.11 -13.58
CA LEU A 96 4.03 6.86 -12.91
C LEU A 96 4.74 5.61 -13.43
N GLN A 97 4.09 4.80 -14.28
CA GLN A 97 4.70 3.58 -14.80
C GLN A 97 5.87 3.89 -15.73
N ASN A 98 6.92 3.09 -15.59
CA ASN A 98 8.10 3.11 -16.45
C ASN A 98 8.75 1.71 -16.44
N ASP A 99 9.99 1.58 -16.84
CA ASP A 99 10.67 0.27 -16.88
C ASP A 99 10.87 -0.37 -15.49
N TYR A 100 10.93 0.45 -14.44
CA TYR A 100 11.21 0.06 -13.06
C TYR A 100 10.01 0.19 -12.13
N VAL A 101 8.92 0.83 -12.56
CA VAL A 101 7.67 0.99 -11.81
C VAL A 101 6.54 0.38 -12.63
N LYS A 102 5.96 -0.72 -12.15
CA LYS A 102 4.85 -1.42 -12.81
C LYS A 102 3.64 -1.44 -11.90
N PHE A 103 2.49 -1.03 -12.43
CA PHE A 103 1.23 -1.04 -11.72
C PHE A 103 0.18 -1.81 -12.50
N SER A 104 -0.56 -2.66 -11.80
CA SER A 104 -1.72 -3.36 -12.36
C SER A 104 -2.87 -3.32 -11.38
N SER A 105 -4.08 -3.13 -11.89
CA SER A 105 -5.31 -3.27 -11.13
C SER A 105 -6.25 -4.27 -11.81
N SER A 106 -7.18 -4.84 -11.05
CA SER A 106 -8.26 -5.66 -11.63
C SER A 106 -9.54 -5.53 -10.81
N THR A 107 -10.67 -5.66 -11.51
CA THR A 107 -12.01 -5.71 -10.91
C THR A 107 -12.69 -7.01 -11.29
N LYS A 108 -13.07 -7.83 -10.31
CA LYS A 108 -13.82 -9.08 -10.55
C LYS A 108 -14.67 -9.41 -9.33
N ASN A 109 -15.95 -9.77 -9.52
CA ASN A 109 -16.82 -10.29 -8.46
C ASN A 109 -16.77 -9.47 -7.15
N LYS A 110 -17.08 -8.15 -7.20
CA LYS A 110 -17.00 -7.21 -6.06
C LYS A 110 -15.62 -7.08 -5.41
N THR A 111 -14.57 -7.54 -6.09
CA THR A 111 -13.20 -7.45 -5.64
C THR A 111 -12.44 -6.49 -6.53
N TYR A 112 -11.75 -5.54 -5.93
CA TYR A 112 -10.74 -4.71 -6.58
C TYR A 112 -9.37 -5.09 -6.04
N THR A 113 -8.43 -5.40 -6.92
CA THR A 113 -7.04 -5.69 -6.57
C THR A 113 -6.10 -4.69 -7.21
N THR A 114 -5.00 -4.41 -6.55
CA THR A 114 -3.89 -3.63 -7.10
C THR A 114 -2.58 -4.31 -6.76
N SER A 115 -1.62 -4.26 -7.69
CA SER A 115 -0.23 -4.66 -7.48
C SER A 115 0.68 -3.54 -7.98
N LEU A 116 1.56 -3.05 -7.12
CA LEU A 116 2.64 -2.13 -7.47
C LEU A 116 3.97 -2.86 -7.26
N LYS A 117 4.78 -2.91 -8.31
CA LYS A 117 6.14 -3.45 -8.27
C LYS A 117 7.13 -2.35 -8.63
N VAL A 118 8.12 -2.16 -7.79
CA VAL A 118 9.15 -1.13 -7.92
C VAL A 118 10.52 -1.78 -7.83
N ASP A 119 11.31 -1.66 -8.89
CA ASP A 119 12.75 -1.91 -8.87
C ASP A 119 13.45 -0.65 -8.36
N ALA A 120 13.53 -0.54 -7.03
CA ALA A 120 14.07 0.65 -6.36
C ALA A 120 15.58 0.80 -6.54
N LYS A 121 16.28 -0.28 -6.88
CA LYS A 121 17.71 -0.25 -7.20
C LYS A 121 17.98 0.53 -8.48
N ASN A 122 17.11 0.40 -9.49
CA ASN A 122 17.29 1.01 -10.80
C ASN A 122 16.39 2.22 -11.06
N ALA A 123 15.31 2.40 -10.30
CA ALA A 123 14.43 3.56 -10.44
C ALA A 123 15.14 4.87 -10.07
N SER A 124 14.80 5.95 -10.77
CA SER A 124 15.32 7.28 -10.46
C SER A 124 14.85 7.76 -9.08
N LYS A 125 15.67 8.58 -8.41
CA LYS A 125 15.30 9.22 -7.12
C LYS A 125 13.98 9.99 -7.20
N GLU A 126 13.72 10.67 -8.33
CA GLU A 126 12.46 11.38 -8.55
C GLU A 126 11.26 10.44 -8.60
N SER A 127 11.40 9.29 -9.28
CA SER A 127 10.34 8.26 -9.32
C SER A 127 10.07 7.68 -7.94
N LEU A 128 11.12 7.42 -7.15
CA LEU A 128 10.99 6.92 -5.78
C LEU A 128 10.35 7.94 -4.84
N ALA A 129 10.71 9.21 -4.95
CA ALA A 129 10.12 10.29 -4.15
C ALA A 129 8.63 10.50 -4.47
N LYS A 130 8.24 10.42 -5.76
CA LYS A 130 6.82 10.46 -6.18
C LYS A 130 5.99 9.32 -5.56
N LEU A 131 6.63 8.18 -5.28
CA LEU A 131 6.00 7.03 -4.64
C LEU A 131 6.16 7.02 -3.10
N GLY A 132 6.94 7.95 -2.54
CA GLY A 132 7.26 7.99 -1.10
C GLY A 132 8.16 6.84 -0.62
N ILE A 133 8.94 6.25 -1.53
CA ILE A 133 9.83 5.09 -1.31
C ILE A 133 11.30 5.52 -1.13
N ASP A 134 11.59 6.81 -1.22
CA ASP A 134 12.93 7.40 -1.03
C ASP A 134 13.40 7.46 0.44
N LYS A 135 12.62 6.90 1.37
CA LYS A 135 12.90 6.89 2.81
C LYS A 135 13.73 5.68 3.23
N ASN A 136 14.39 5.80 4.38
CA ASN A 136 15.07 4.67 5.03
C ASN A 136 14.08 3.56 5.40
N LEU A 137 14.53 2.30 5.32
CA LEU A 137 13.77 1.10 5.69
C LEU A 137 13.05 1.21 7.04
N ASN A 138 13.72 1.73 8.08
CA ASN A 138 13.13 1.86 9.42
C ASN A 138 11.95 2.84 9.43
N VAL A 139 12.09 3.96 8.72
CA VAL A 139 11.02 4.95 8.58
C VAL A 139 9.84 4.36 7.82
N ILE A 140 10.09 3.55 6.79
CA ILE A 140 9.00 2.85 6.09
C ILE A 140 8.32 1.84 7.03
N ARG A 141 9.09 1.06 7.78
CA ARG A 141 8.56 0.10 8.77
C ARG A 141 7.65 0.78 9.78
N GLU A 142 8.11 1.85 10.41
CA GLU A 142 7.34 2.62 11.40
C GLU A 142 6.04 3.15 10.79
N ASN A 143 6.10 3.79 9.62
CA ASN A 143 4.89 4.27 8.93
C ASN A 143 3.89 3.17 8.60
N LEU A 144 4.35 1.95 8.27
CA LEU A 144 3.46 0.81 8.00
C LEU A 144 2.82 0.29 9.29
N ILE A 145 3.56 0.25 10.40
CA ILE A 145 3.02 -0.11 11.71
C ILE A 145 1.98 0.92 12.18
N GLU A 146 2.24 2.22 12.00
CA GLU A 146 1.27 3.29 12.31
C GLU A 146 -0.01 3.19 11.47
N GLN A 147 0.07 2.65 10.26
CA GLN A 147 -1.08 2.33 9.41
C GLN A 147 -1.82 1.05 9.83
N GLY A 148 -1.37 0.38 10.90
CA GLY A 148 -1.99 -0.84 11.43
C GLY A 148 -1.54 -2.13 10.74
N LEU A 149 -0.39 -2.13 10.06
CA LEU A 149 0.20 -3.36 9.51
C LEU A 149 1.11 -4.04 10.54
N SER A 150 1.10 -5.37 10.55
CA SER A 150 2.08 -6.17 11.27
C SER A 150 3.29 -6.43 10.37
N CYS A 151 4.49 -6.13 10.87
CA CYS A 151 5.73 -6.15 10.10
C CYS A 151 6.77 -7.12 10.69
N ASN A 152 7.18 -8.11 9.89
CA ASN A 152 8.17 -9.14 10.23
C ASN A 152 9.42 -9.01 9.36
#